data_AF-Q93045-F1
#
_entry.id   AF-Q93045-F1
#
_cell.length_a   1.000
_cell.length_b   1.000
_cell.length_c   1.000
_cell.angle_alpha   90.00
_cell.angle_beta   90.00
_cell.angle_gamma   90.00
#
_symmetry.space_group_name_H-M   'P 1'
#
loop_
_entity.id
_entity.type
_entity.pdbx_description
1 polymer ?
#
loop_
_entity_poly.entity_id
_entity_poly.type
_entity_poly.pdbx_seq_one_letter_code
_entity_poly.pdbx_strand_id
1 'polypeptide(L)'
;MAKTAMAYKEKMKELSMLSLICSCFYPEPRNINIYTYDDMEVKQINKRASGQAFELILKPPSPISEAPRTLASPKKKDLSLEEIQKKLEAAEERRKSQEAQVLKQLAEKREHEREVLQKALEENNNFSKMAEEKLILKMEQIKENREANLAAIIERLQEKERHAAEVRRNKELQVELSG
;
A
#
# COMPACT_ATOMS: atom_id res chain seq x y z
N MET A 1 18.71 -87.36 -0.23
CA MET A 1 18.15 -86.60 -1.37
C MET A 1 19.19 -85.89 -2.24
N ALA A 2 20.31 -85.37 -1.69
CA ALA A 2 21.31 -84.64 -2.48
C ALA A 2 21.98 -85.48 -3.59
N LYS A 3 22.27 -86.77 -3.34
CA LYS A 3 22.93 -87.65 -4.34
C LYS A 3 22.06 -87.87 -5.59
N THR A 4 20.76 -88.07 -5.43
CA THR A 4 19.80 -88.19 -6.55
C THR A 4 19.65 -86.89 -7.33
N ALA A 5 19.67 -85.73 -6.66
CA ALA A 5 19.60 -84.44 -7.33
C ALA A 5 20.86 -84.14 -8.16
N MET A 6 22.06 -84.50 -7.65
CA MET A 6 23.30 -84.36 -8.41
C MET A 6 23.33 -85.30 -9.62
N ALA A 7 22.93 -86.57 -9.46
CA ALA A 7 22.84 -87.52 -10.56
C ALA A 7 21.83 -87.08 -11.63
N TYR A 8 20.69 -86.49 -11.24
CA TYR A 8 19.72 -85.92 -12.18
C TYR A 8 20.29 -84.69 -12.91
N LYS A 9 21.02 -83.81 -12.21
CA LYS A 9 21.70 -82.66 -12.81
C LYS A 9 22.73 -83.10 -13.86
N GLU A 10 23.49 -84.16 -13.60
CA GLU A 10 24.44 -84.71 -14.58
C GLU A 10 23.73 -85.36 -15.77
N LYS A 11 22.67 -86.13 -15.55
CA LYS A 11 21.85 -86.67 -16.66
C LYS A 11 21.23 -85.57 -17.53
N MET A 12 20.79 -84.47 -16.92
CA MET A 12 20.25 -83.30 -17.62
C MET A 12 21.32 -82.52 -18.41
N LYS A 13 22.61 -82.70 -18.10
CA LYS A 13 23.72 -82.15 -18.91
C LYS A 13 23.99 -82.97 -20.17
N GLU A 14 23.81 -84.29 -20.11
CA GLU A 14 24.05 -85.20 -21.25
C GLU A 14 22.87 -85.29 -22.21
N LEU A 15 21.65 -85.04 -21.73
CA LEU A 15 20.47 -84.94 -22.59
C LEU A 15 20.21 -83.49 -22.98
N SER A 16 20.29 -83.21 -24.28
CA SER A 16 19.68 -82.03 -24.91
C SER A 16 20.40 -80.70 -24.69
N MET A 17 20.18 -79.79 -25.63
CA MET A 17 20.66 -78.40 -25.71
C MET A 17 20.32 -77.54 -24.46
N LEU A 18 19.58 -78.09 -23.49
CA LEU A 18 19.24 -77.43 -22.23
C LEU A 18 20.48 -76.99 -21.43
N SER A 19 21.58 -77.75 -21.52
CA SER A 19 22.87 -77.37 -20.93
C SER A 19 23.49 -76.12 -21.58
N LEU A 20 23.15 -75.83 -22.84
CA LEU A 20 23.57 -74.63 -23.57
C LEU A 20 22.74 -73.39 -23.20
N ILE A 21 21.47 -73.58 -22.84
CA ILE A 21 20.51 -72.47 -22.66
C ILE A 21 20.42 -72.03 -21.19
N CYS A 22 20.62 -72.95 -20.24
CA CYS A 22 20.40 -72.67 -18.82
C CYS A 22 21.71 -72.57 -18.03
N SER A 23 22.06 -71.35 -17.61
CA SER A 23 23.24 -71.04 -16.79
C SER A 23 23.26 -71.74 -15.43
N CYS A 24 22.14 -72.30 -14.97
CA CYS A 24 22.07 -73.06 -13.70
C CYS A 24 22.86 -74.39 -13.75
N PHE A 25 23.11 -74.95 -14.94
CA PHE A 25 23.85 -76.20 -15.08
C PHE A 25 25.37 -76.01 -15.06
N TYR A 26 25.84 -74.83 -15.46
CA TYR A 26 27.24 -74.41 -15.38
C TYR A 26 27.29 -73.04 -14.70
N PRO A 27 27.35 -73.00 -13.34
CA PRO A 27 27.68 -71.78 -12.63
C PRO A 27 29.18 -71.51 -12.81
N GLU A 28 29.62 -71.34 -14.06
CA GLU A 28 30.86 -70.62 -14.29
C GLU A 28 30.59 -69.16 -13.92
N PRO A 29 31.48 -68.52 -13.15
CA PRO A 29 31.49 -67.08 -13.04
C PRO A 29 31.87 -66.55 -14.42
N ARG A 30 30.89 -66.43 -15.33
CA ARG A 30 31.08 -65.68 -16.56
C ARG A 30 31.49 -64.30 -16.12
N ASN A 31 32.75 -63.98 -16.35
CA ASN A 31 33.33 -62.71 -16.05
C ASN A 31 32.59 -61.70 -16.95
N ILE A 32 31.54 -61.04 -16.42
CA ILE A 32 30.74 -60.03 -17.15
C ILE A 32 31.58 -58.77 -17.44
N ASN A 33 32.87 -58.79 -17.11
CA ASN A 33 33.78 -57.75 -17.53
C ASN A 33 33.98 -57.87 -19.04
N ILE A 34 33.24 -57.02 -19.75
CA ILE A 34 33.52 -56.55 -21.11
C ILE A 34 33.04 -57.54 -22.19
N TYR A 35 31.73 -57.56 -22.47
CA TYR A 35 31.27 -57.87 -23.82
C TYR A 35 31.54 -56.63 -24.69
N THR A 36 32.72 -56.55 -25.29
CA THR A 36 32.96 -55.66 -26.43
C THR A 36 32.38 -56.32 -27.67
N TYR A 37 31.16 -55.95 -28.03
CA TYR A 37 30.77 -55.92 -29.45
C TYR A 37 31.30 -54.59 -29.99
N ASP A 38 31.86 -54.54 -31.20
CA ASP A 38 32.56 -53.36 -31.74
C ASP A 38 31.72 -52.05 -31.70
N ASP A 39 30.39 -52.15 -31.56
CA ASP A 39 29.43 -51.05 -31.46
C ASP A 39 28.75 -50.89 -30.07
N MET A 40 29.26 -51.56 -29.02
CA MET A 40 28.60 -51.57 -27.70
C MET A 40 29.58 -51.68 -26.54
N GLU A 41 29.66 -50.63 -25.72
CA GLU A 41 30.43 -50.60 -24.47
C GLU A 41 29.48 -50.54 -23.27
N VAL A 42 29.58 -51.51 -22.36
CA VAL A 42 28.80 -51.56 -21.11
C VAL A 42 29.69 -51.22 -19.93
N LYS A 43 29.45 -50.06 -19.30
CA LYS A 43 30.17 -49.60 -18.11
C LYS A 43 29.32 -49.79 -16.86
N GLN A 44 29.73 -50.72 -16.01
CA GLN A 44 28.99 -51.03 -14.79
C GLN A 44 29.09 -49.88 -13.77
N ILE A 45 27.94 -49.37 -13.29
CA ILE A 45 27.86 -48.25 -12.33
C ILE A 45 27.80 -48.79 -10.90
N ASN A 46 26.88 -49.72 -10.61
CA ASN A 46 26.66 -50.21 -9.25
C ASN A 46 25.95 -51.58 -9.24
N LYS A 47 26.23 -52.44 -8.25
CA LYS A 47 25.46 -53.67 -7.97
C LYS A 47 25.05 -53.68 -6.49
N ARG A 48 23.77 -53.87 -6.22
CA ARG A 48 23.18 -54.00 -4.89
C ARG A 48 22.31 -55.26 -4.83
N ALA A 49 21.93 -55.69 -3.62
CA ALA A 49 21.01 -56.82 -3.44
C ALA A 49 19.66 -56.61 -4.19
N SER A 50 19.24 -55.36 -4.35
CA SER A 50 18.00 -54.97 -5.03
C SER A 50 18.12 -54.78 -6.55
N GLY A 51 19.33 -54.85 -7.14
CA GLY A 51 19.48 -54.65 -8.58
C GLY A 51 20.88 -54.23 -9.02
N GLN A 52 21.03 -54.00 -10.33
CA GLN A 52 22.30 -53.64 -10.96
C GLN A 52 22.07 -52.43 -11.88
N ALA A 53 23.00 -51.48 -11.87
CA ALA A 53 23.01 -50.30 -12.72
C ALA A 53 24.26 -50.32 -13.60
N PHE A 54 24.08 -50.02 -14.88
CA PHE A 54 25.14 -49.92 -15.87
C PHE A 54 24.80 -48.83 -16.88
N GLU A 55 25.84 -48.23 -17.43
CA GLU A 55 25.80 -47.30 -18.55
C GLU A 55 26.08 -48.09 -19.83
N LEU A 56 25.27 -47.86 -20.86
CA LEU A 56 25.40 -48.51 -22.17
C LEU A 56 25.77 -47.44 -23.19
N ILE A 57 26.99 -47.49 -23.69
CA ILE A 57 27.53 -46.57 -24.70
C ILE A 57 27.48 -47.30 -26.05
N LEU A 58 26.54 -46.90 -26.90
CA LEU A 58 26.38 -47.44 -28.27
C LEU A 58 27.27 -46.73 -29.30
N LYS A 59 27.61 -45.47 -29.01
CA LYS A 59 28.47 -44.65 -29.86
C LYS A 59 29.21 -43.67 -28.97
N PRO A 60 30.55 -43.57 -29.07
CA PRO A 60 31.27 -42.57 -28.32
C PRO A 60 30.75 -41.17 -28.69
N PRO A 61 30.66 -40.24 -27.72
CA PRO A 61 30.24 -38.87 -28.00
C PRO A 61 31.11 -38.31 -29.12
N SER A 62 30.45 -37.78 -30.17
CA SER A 62 31.16 -37.22 -31.32
C SER A 62 32.03 -36.06 -30.84
N PRO A 63 33.30 -35.92 -31.31
CA PRO A 63 34.21 -34.85 -30.86
C PRO A 63 33.73 -33.42 -31.16
N ILE A 64 32.54 -33.27 -31.75
CA ILE A 64 32.00 -32.05 -32.33
C ILE A 64 30.53 -31.93 -31.93
N SER A 65 30.26 -31.71 -30.64
CA SER A 65 29.05 -31.03 -30.14
C SER A 65 29.05 -31.11 -28.61
N GLU A 66 29.88 -30.29 -27.96
CA GLU A 66 29.44 -29.78 -26.65
C GLU A 66 28.06 -29.16 -26.88
N ALA A 67 27.06 -29.62 -26.12
CA ALA A 67 25.68 -29.17 -26.19
C ALA A 67 25.60 -27.66 -26.44
N PRO A 68 24.66 -27.15 -27.28
CA PRO A 68 24.57 -25.74 -27.61
C PRO A 68 24.69 -24.95 -26.32
N ARG A 69 25.80 -24.23 -26.16
CA ARG A 69 26.06 -23.43 -24.96
C ARG A 69 24.95 -22.40 -24.94
N THR A 70 23.85 -22.72 -24.24
CA THR A 70 22.85 -21.74 -23.83
C THR A 70 23.67 -20.63 -23.22
N LEU A 71 23.66 -19.45 -23.85
CA LEU A 71 24.39 -18.25 -23.41
C LEU A 71 24.43 -18.29 -21.90
N ALA A 72 25.61 -18.61 -21.35
CA ALA A 72 25.72 -18.94 -19.95
C ALA A 72 25.21 -17.73 -19.19
N SER A 73 23.98 -17.82 -18.68
CA SER A 73 23.43 -16.78 -17.82
C SER A 73 24.48 -16.63 -16.73
N PRO A 74 25.04 -15.41 -16.52
CA PRO A 74 26.08 -15.22 -15.53
C PRO A 74 25.57 -15.87 -14.25
N LYS A 75 26.37 -16.79 -13.67
CA LYS A 75 25.99 -17.55 -12.48
C LYS A 75 25.41 -16.52 -11.52
N LYS A 76 24.09 -16.55 -11.32
CA LYS A 76 23.44 -15.60 -10.40
C LYS A 76 24.13 -15.86 -9.08
N LYS A 77 24.84 -14.86 -8.58
CA LYS A 77 25.43 -14.93 -7.24
C LYS A 77 24.27 -15.30 -6.32
N ASP A 78 24.41 -16.40 -5.58
CA ASP A 78 23.36 -16.84 -4.67
C ASP A 78 23.08 -15.68 -3.73
N LEU A 79 21.87 -15.12 -3.81
CA LEU A 79 21.48 -13.97 -3.00
C LEU A 79 21.55 -14.40 -1.54
N SER A 80 22.27 -13.65 -0.71
CA SER A 80 22.31 -13.94 0.72
C SER A 80 20.93 -13.70 1.34
N LEU A 81 20.62 -14.35 2.46
CA LEU A 81 19.39 -14.10 3.21
C LEU A 81 19.22 -12.61 3.54
N GLU A 82 20.32 -11.93 3.88
CA GLU A 82 20.38 -10.50 4.17
C GLU A 82 20.02 -9.65 2.94
N GLU A 83 20.53 -9.99 1.76
CA GLU A 83 20.18 -9.29 0.51
C GLU A 83 18.71 -9.44 0.14
N ILE A 84 18.12 -10.61 0.42
CA ILE A 84 16.68 -10.87 0.22
C ILE A 84 15.87 -10.03 1.21
N GLN A 85 16.22 -10.05 2.50
CA GLN A 85 15.54 -9.26 3.54
C GLN A 85 15.59 -7.77 3.21
N LYS A 86 16.75 -7.23 2.85
CA LYS A 86 16.91 -5.82 2.46
C LYS A 86 16.03 -5.43 1.27
N LYS A 87 15.85 -6.32 0.29
CA LYS A 87 14.93 -6.08 -0.84
C LYS A 87 13.46 -6.07 -0.42
N LEU A 88 13.08 -6.94 0.52
CA LEU A 88 11.73 -6.99 1.08
C LEU A 88 11.43 -5.73 1.91
N GLU A 89 12.34 -5.33 2.79
CA GLU A 89 12.24 -4.10 3.58
C GLU A 89 12.15 -2.87 2.68
N ALA A 90 12.98 -2.76 1.64
CA ALA A 90 12.90 -1.66 0.69
C ALA A 90 11.55 -1.61 -0.06
N ALA A 91 10.91 -2.75 -0.31
CA ALA A 91 9.57 -2.81 -0.89
C ALA A 91 8.49 -2.41 0.12
N GLU A 92 8.65 -2.79 1.39
CA GLU A 92 7.78 -2.39 2.48
C GLU A 92 7.84 -0.87 2.74
N GLU A 93 9.02 -0.29 2.78
CA GLU A 93 9.19 1.16 2.97
C GLU A 93 8.60 1.97 1.81
N ARG A 94 8.68 1.48 0.57
CA ARG A 94 7.96 2.10 -0.56
C ARG A 94 6.45 2.05 -0.38
N ARG A 95 5.91 0.93 0.14
CA ARG A 95 4.47 0.79 0.44
C ARG A 95 4.04 1.76 1.54
N LYS A 96 4.78 1.82 2.65
CA LYS A 96 4.53 2.75 3.76
C LYS A 96 4.62 4.21 3.32
N SER A 97 5.60 4.56 2.48
CA SER A 97 5.75 5.90 1.95
C SER A 97 4.55 6.33 1.09
N GLN A 98 4.06 5.44 0.21
CA GLN A 98 2.86 5.70 -0.59
C GLN A 98 1.62 5.85 0.29
N GLU A 99 1.45 4.97 1.28
CA GLU A 99 0.34 5.03 2.23
C GLU A 99 0.38 6.34 3.04
N ALA A 100 1.55 6.73 3.56
CA ALA A 100 1.74 7.98 4.27
C ALA A 100 1.41 9.21 3.40
N GLN A 101 1.77 9.19 2.12
CA GLN A 101 1.42 10.26 1.17
C GLN A 101 -0.10 10.35 0.97
N VAL A 102 -0.79 9.21 0.82
CA VAL A 102 -2.25 9.16 0.69
C VAL A 102 -2.92 9.67 1.97
N LEU A 103 -2.46 9.22 3.14
CA LEU A 103 -2.98 9.68 4.43
C LEU A 103 -2.78 11.18 4.63
N LYS A 104 -1.62 11.72 4.22
CA LYS A 104 -1.35 13.16 4.26
C LYS A 104 -2.36 13.94 3.40
N GLN A 105 -2.58 13.53 2.15
CA GLN A 105 -3.57 14.16 1.27
C GLN A 105 -5.00 14.07 1.81
N LEU A 106 -5.36 12.96 2.46
CA LEU A 106 -6.67 12.80 3.10
C LEU A 106 -6.79 13.74 4.31
N ALA A 107 -5.73 13.88 5.13
CA ALA A 107 -5.72 14.80 6.26
C ALA A 107 -5.86 16.27 5.82
N GLU A 108 -5.12 16.68 4.78
CA GLU A 108 -5.23 18.02 4.16
C GLU A 108 -6.66 18.29 3.67
N LYS A 109 -7.32 17.31 3.03
CA LYS A 109 -8.74 17.45 2.62
C LYS A 109 -9.70 17.58 3.80
N ARG A 110 -9.49 16.82 4.88
CA ARG A 110 -10.30 16.93 6.11
C ARG A 110 -10.11 18.28 6.80
N GLU A 111 -8.90 18.83 6.77
CA GLU A 111 -8.61 20.16 7.29
C GLU A 111 -9.33 21.24 6.48
N HIS A 112 -9.24 21.16 5.16
CA HIS A 112 -9.96 22.07 4.28
C HIS A 112 -11.48 22.03 4.48
N GLU A 113 -12.08 20.84 4.66
CA GLU A 113 -13.51 20.71 4.99
C GLU A 113 -13.88 21.42 6.30
N ARG A 114 -13.02 21.34 7.34
CA ARG A 114 -13.23 22.06 8.60
C ARG A 114 -13.11 23.56 8.42
N GLU A 115 -12.11 24.04 7.68
CA GLU A 115 -11.93 25.46 7.39
C GLU A 115 -13.12 26.05 6.65
N VAL A 116 -13.66 25.33 5.66
CA VAL A 116 -14.85 25.78 4.90
C VAL A 116 -16.06 25.91 5.82
N LEU A 117 -16.32 24.92 6.68
CA LEU A 117 -17.42 24.98 7.64
C LEU A 117 -17.24 26.10 8.66
N GLN A 118 -16.03 26.28 9.17
CA GLN A 118 -15.71 27.36 10.10
C GLN A 118 -15.92 28.73 9.45
N LYS A 119 -15.43 28.92 8.21
CA LYS A 119 -15.61 30.16 7.45
C LYS A 119 -17.09 30.47 7.22
N ALA A 120 -17.90 29.48 6.88
CA ALA A 120 -19.34 29.67 6.71
C ALA A 120 -20.02 30.13 8.02
N LEU A 121 -19.63 29.56 9.17
CA LEU A 121 -20.12 29.99 10.48
C LEU A 121 -19.65 31.41 10.84
N GLU A 122 -18.38 31.73 10.59
CA GLU A 122 -17.81 33.06 10.84
C GLU A 122 -18.49 34.14 10.00
N GLU A 123 -18.73 33.90 8.71
CA GLU A 123 -19.43 34.83 7.83
C GLU A 123 -20.87 35.08 8.31
N ASN A 124 -21.59 34.02 8.72
CA ASN A 124 -22.95 34.14 9.27
C ASN A 124 -22.99 34.93 10.59
N ASN A 125 -22.04 34.66 11.48
CA ASN A 125 -21.89 35.38 12.74
C ASN A 125 -21.55 36.85 12.52
N ASN A 126 -20.65 37.13 11.58
CA ASN A 126 -20.28 38.49 11.22
C ASN A 126 -21.46 39.27 10.61
N PHE A 127 -22.24 38.63 9.74
CA PHE A 127 -23.47 39.23 9.21
C PHE A 127 -24.45 39.61 10.32
N SER A 128 -24.69 38.68 11.27
CA SER A 128 -25.57 38.92 12.41
C SER A 128 -25.07 40.08 13.27
N LYS A 129 -23.77 40.12 13.57
CA LYS A 129 -23.14 41.20 14.34
C LYS A 129 -23.26 42.55 13.65
N MET A 130 -22.94 42.63 12.35
CA MET A 130 -23.06 43.88 11.59
C MET A 130 -24.52 44.36 11.51
N ALA A 131 -25.48 43.45 11.37
CA ALA A 131 -26.90 43.77 11.36
C ALA A 131 -27.37 44.33 12.71
N GLU A 132 -26.92 43.73 13.82
CA GLU A 132 -27.18 44.18 15.18
C GLU A 132 -26.58 45.56 15.45
N GLU A 133 -25.28 45.76 15.17
CA GLU A 133 -24.60 47.05 15.32
C GLU A 133 -25.31 48.15 14.52
N LYS A 134 -25.69 47.87 13.27
CA LYS A 134 -26.41 48.82 12.42
C LYS A 134 -27.79 49.16 12.97
N LEU A 135 -28.48 48.19 13.58
CA LEU A 135 -29.77 48.41 14.22
C LEU A 135 -29.62 49.31 15.46
N ILE A 136 -28.64 49.02 16.32
CA ILE A 136 -28.35 49.82 17.53
C ILE A 136 -28.07 51.26 17.14
N LEU A 137 -27.15 51.49 16.19
CA LEU A 137 -26.80 52.83 15.70
C LEU A 137 -28.01 53.59 15.16
N LYS A 138 -28.89 52.92 14.40
CA LYS A 138 -30.12 53.54 13.90
C LYS A 138 -31.09 53.92 15.02
N MET A 139 -31.25 53.06 16.02
CA MET A 139 -32.13 53.31 17.16
C MET A 139 -31.63 54.49 17.99
N GLU A 140 -30.31 54.57 18.19
CA GLU A 140 -29.66 55.67 18.91
C GLU A 140 -29.81 57.00 18.16
N GLN A 141 -29.57 57.01 16.85
CA GLN A 141 -29.80 58.17 15.99
C GLN A 141 -31.27 58.64 16.00
N ILE A 142 -32.23 57.71 15.97
CA ILE A 142 -33.67 58.05 16.06
C ILE A 142 -33.99 58.69 17.42
N LYS A 143 -33.42 58.15 18.50
CA LYS A 143 -33.59 58.69 19.86
C LYS A 143 -33.04 60.11 19.95
N GLU A 144 -31.80 60.33 19.52
CA GLU A 144 -31.15 61.65 19.51
C GLU A 144 -31.95 62.67 18.67
N ASN A 145 -32.39 62.29 17.47
CA ASN A 145 -33.22 63.15 16.62
C ASN A 145 -34.55 63.52 17.28
N ARG A 146 -35.18 62.57 17.99
CA ARG A 146 -36.42 62.80 18.72
C ARG A 146 -36.21 63.76 19.88
N GLU A 147 -35.14 63.57 20.65
CA GLU A 147 -34.78 64.43 21.78
C GLU A 147 -34.44 65.85 21.30
N ALA A 148 -33.66 66.00 20.23
CA ALA A 148 -33.33 67.29 19.63
C ALA A 148 -34.58 68.04 19.14
N ASN A 149 -35.54 67.34 18.51
CA ASN A 149 -36.79 67.95 18.07
C ASN A 149 -37.64 68.43 19.26
N LEU A 150 -37.78 67.60 20.30
CA LEU A 150 -38.49 67.97 21.52
C LEU A 150 -37.83 69.16 22.23
N ALA A 151 -36.49 69.16 22.34
CA ALA A 151 -35.73 70.26 22.90
C ALA A 151 -35.97 71.57 22.13
N ALA A 152 -35.93 71.53 20.79
CA ALA A 152 -36.20 72.69 19.94
C ALA A 152 -37.65 73.21 20.09
N ILE A 153 -38.63 72.32 20.29
CA ILE A 153 -40.02 72.73 20.59
C ILE A 153 -40.10 73.44 21.95
N ILE A 154 -39.49 72.85 22.98
CA ILE A 154 -39.48 73.40 24.35
C ILE A 154 -38.80 74.77 24.36
N GLU A 155 -37.64 74.91 23.71
CA GLU A 155 -36.90 76.17 23.63
C GLU A 155 -37.73 77.30 22.98
N ARG A 156 -38.43 77.00 21.88
CA ARG A 156 -39.36 77.96 21.24
C ARG A 156 -40.52 78.37 22.14
N LEU A 157 -41.02 77.45 22.98
CA LEU A 157 -42.09 77.76 23.93
C LEU A 157 -41.57 78.63 25.08
N GLN A 158 -40.39 78.32 25.61
CA GLN A 158 -39.73 79.11 26.66
C GLN A 158 -39.37 80.52 26.18
N GLU A 159 -38.96 80.69 24.92
CA GLU A 159 -38.73 82.02 24.31
C GLU A 159 -40.04 82.85 24.28
N LYS A 160 -41.16 82.23 23.87
CA LYS A 160 -42.47 82.90 23.91
C LYS A 160 -42.90 83.28 25.33
N GLU A 161 -42.60 82.45 26.32
CA GLU A 161 -42.89 82.74 27.73
C GLU A 161 -42.04 83.91 28.26
N ARG A 162 -40.73 83.92 27.93
CA ARG A 162 -39.83 85.05 28.24
C ARG A 162 -40.33 86.35 27.64
N HIS A 163 -40.69 86.33 26.35
CA HIS A 163 -41.27 87.49 25.68
C HIS A 163 -42.57 87.97 26.34
N ALA A 164 -43.47 87.05 26.70
CA ALA A 164 -44.72 87.41 27.40
C ALA A 164 -44.46 88.04 28.78
N ALA A 165 -43.44 87.57 29.51
CA ALA A 165 -43.03 88.17 30.79
C ALA A 165 -42.42 89.57 30.61
N GLU A 166 -41.61 89.77 29.58
CA GLU A 166 -41.05 91.08 29.21
C GLU A 166 -42.16 92.07 28.86
N VAL A 167 -43.15 91.67 28.05
CA VAL A 167 -44.30 92.52 27.70
C VAL A 167 -45.09 92.93 28.95
N ARG A 168 -45.29 92.02 29.92
CA ARG A 168 -45.95 92.35 31.21
C ARG A 168 -45.15 93.40 31.99
N ARG A 169 -43.84 93.21 32.13
CA ARG A 169 -42.95 94.17 32.81
C ARG A 169 -42.94 95.54 32.12
N ASN A 170 -42.89 95.57 30.79
CA ASN A 170 -42.92 96.82 30.02
C ASN A 170 -44.24 97.56 30.20
N LYS A 171 -45.37 96.83 30.30
CA LYS A 171 -46.68 97.43 30.61
C LYS A 171 -46.70 98.05 32.01
N GLU A 172 -46.16 97.36 33.02
CA GLU A 172 -46.05 97.88 34.39
C GLU A 172 -45.22 99.17 34.43
N LEU A 173 -44.05 99.18 33.78
CA LEU A 173 -43.19 100.37 33.68
C LEU A 173 -43.87 101.55 32.97
N GLN A 174 -44.65 101.31 31.91
CA GLN A 174 -45.40 102.37 31.23
C GLN A 174 -46.51 102.97 32.11
N VAL A 175 -47.16 102.14 32.92
CA VAL A 175 -48.17 102.59 33.88
C VAL A 175 -47.53 103.44 34.98
N GLU A 176 -46.36 103.05 35.50
CA GLU A 176 -45.60 103.83 36.49
C GLU A 176 -45.10 105.17 35.95
N LEU A 177 -44.78 105.27 34.65
CA LEU A 177 -44.33 106.52 34.02
C LEU A 177 -45.48 107.47 33.63
N SER A 178 -46.70 106.95 33.47
CA SER A 178 -47.85 107.72 32.97
C SER A 178 -48.87 108.10 34.05
N GLY A 179 -48.70 107.60 35.29
CA GLY A 179 -49.55 107.91 36.45
C GLY A 179 -48.82 108.79 37.45
#